data_AF-A0AAD7BNV5-F1
#
_entry.id   AF-A0AAD7BNV5-F1
#
_cell.length_a   1.000
_cell.length_b   1.000
_cell.length_c   1.000
_cell.angle_alpha   90.00
_cell.angle_beta   90.00
_cell.angle_gamma   90.00
#
_symmetry.space_group_name_H-M   'P 1'
#
loop_
_entity.id
_entity.type
_entity.pdbx_description
1 polymer ?
#
loop_
_entity_poly.entity_id
_entity_poly.type
_entity_poly.pdbx_seq_one_letter_code
_entity_poly.pdbx_strand_id
1 'polypeptide(L)'
;MSDLDIEWALSAARGNLVPSYEQRESIQRAVAQLQHRLESQQDLENTEVDDLPRQIAVFSSLLAHIRRLPPEILGTIMSDLDIEWALSAARENLVPSDEQRASIEQAVAQLQHHLESQEDFENTHDLRRQIAVFSSLLAPIRRLPPEILSQIWIQPSLDTPAPRSSYIRLPRFSGRGTNPVLAVSFHWRAIAVSTPKFWASFYVDLLGTDNTARLLELYLERSKQCLLSIRISGGGPVHPSILKQLIDSSERWVWIRLSSSHLSLFSPIRGRLQALVALDLIVYNGNAHQEKATWLGSTPESPEAQ
;
A
#
# COMPACT_ATOMS: atom_id res chain seq x y z
N MET A 1 26.08 27.36 14.27
CA MET A 1 25.84 27.68 12.85
C MET A 1 25.30 29.09 12.81
N SER A 2 25.92 29.96 12.03
CA SER A 2 25.34 31.27 11.74
C SER A 2 24.16 31.08 10.78
N ASP A 3 23.17 31.98 10.79
CA ASP A 3 22.03 31.91 9.84
C ASP A 3 22.49 31.95 8.37
N LEU A 4 23.70 32.47 8.13
CA LEU A 4 24.39 32.47 6.84
C LEU A 4 24.74 31.05 6.34
N ASP A 5 24.99 30.10 7.25
CA ASP A 5 25.38 28.72 6.90
C ASP A 5 24.17 27.87 6.47
N ILE A 6 22.97 28.22 6.95
CA ILE A 6 21.71 27.51 6.63
C ILE A 6 21.18 27.95 5.27
N GLU A 7 21.11 29.27 5.03
CA GLU A 7 20.72 29.85 3.73
C GLU A 7 21.63 29.36 2.60
N TRP A 8 22.95 29.30 2.85
CA TRP A 8 23.89 28.76 1.89
C TRP A 8 23.70 27.25 1.64
N ALA A 9 23.50 26.43 2.68
CA ALA A 9 23.26 25.00 2.53
C ALA A 9 21.96 24.68 1.77
N LEU A 10 20.92 25.50 1.97
CA LEU A 10 19.66 25.41 1.21
C LEU A 10 19.83 25.84 -0.25
N SER A 11 20.69 26.83 -0.52
CA SER A 11 21.02 27.27 -1.89
C SER A 11 21.90 26.26 -2.64
N ALA A 12 22.83 25.60 -1.95
CA ALA A 12 23.61 24.47 -2.49
C ALA A 12 22.74 23.22 -2.75
N ALA A 13 21.76 22.95 -1.89
CA ALA A 13 20.77 21.89 -2.11
C ALA A 13 19.84 22.16 -3.30
N ARG A 14 19.69 23.43 -3.72
CA ARG A 14 18.97 23.87 -4.92
C ARG A 14 19.84 23.87 -6.20
N GLY A 15 21.07 23.37 -6.13
CA GLY A 15 21.88 23.05 -7.32
C GLY A 15 22.70 24.18 -7.94
N ASN A 16 22.76 25.38 -7.35
CA ASN A 16 23.40 26.53 -8.01
C ASN A 16 24.90 26.71 -7.73
N LEU A 17 25.53 25.93 -6.84
CA LEU A 17 26.95 26.08 -6.51
C LEU A 17 27.63 24.74 -6.19
N VAL A 18 28.84 24.54 -6.71
CA VAL A 18 29.71 23.41 -6.37
C VAL A 18 30.47 23.74 -5.08
N PRO A 19 30.30 22.98 -3.99
CA PRO A 19 30.90 23.30 -2.70
C PRO A 19 32.40 23.01 -2.66
N SER A 20 33.15 23.90 -2.01
CA SER A 20 34.58 23.74 -1.74
C SER A 20 34.85 22.56 -0.79
N TYR A 21 36.10 22.09 -0.73
CA TYR A 21 36.47 20.96 0.12
C TYR A 21 36.12 21.18 1.59
N GLU A 22 36.41 22.37 2.13
CA GLU A 22 36.10 22.74 3.53
C GLU A 22 34.59 22.77 3.80
N GLN A 23 33.79 23.15 2.80
CA GLN A 23 32.33 23.15 2.92
C GLN A 23 31.74 21.74 2.88
N ARG A 24 32.33 20.82 2.10
CA ARG A 24 31.94 19.39 2.10
C ARG A 24 32.18 18.74 3.46
N GLU A 25 33.33 19.03 4.07
CA GLU A 25 33.69 18.60 5.42
C GLU A 25 32.71 19.15 6.48
N SER A 26 32.33 20.42 6.37
CA SER A 26 31.36 21.05 7.29
C SER A 26 29.96 20.43 7.18
N ILE A 27 29.50 20.16 5.96
CA ILE A 27 28.22 19.47 5.71
C ILE A 27 28.25 18.03 6.26
N GLN A 28 29.34 17.29 6.05
CA GLN A 28 29.48 15.94 6.59
C GLN A 28 29.43 15.92 8.12
N ARG A 29 30.06 16.89 8.77
CA ARG A 29 29.97 17.05 10.23
C ARG A 29 28.56 17.40 10.69
N ALA A 30 27.85 18.26 9.98
CA ALA A 30 26.46 18.61 10.30
C ALA A 30 25.51 17.41 10.13
N VAL A 31 25.69 16.61 9.08
CA VAL A 31 24.91 15.38 8.86
C VAL A 31 25.19 14.35 9.96
N ALA A 32 26.44 14.15 10.34
CA ALA A 32 26.81 13.26 11.43
C ALA A 32 26.20 13.71 12.79
N GLN A 33 26.16 15.02 13.04
CA GLN A 33 25.53 15.58 14.23
C GLN A 33 24.00 15.42 14.24
N LEU A 34 23.35 15.54 13.07
CA LEU A 34 21.91 15.32 12.94
C LEU A 34 21.55 13.83 13.07
N GLN A 35 22.38 12.93 12.55
CA GLN A 35 22.23 11.48 12.73
C GLN A 35 22.36 11.09 14.19
N HIS A 36 23.39 11.58 14.88
CA HIS A 36 23.55 11.36 16.32
C HIS A 36 22.36 11.94 17.12
N ARG A 37 21.80 13.08 16.71
CA ARG A 37 20.60 13.65 17.34
C ARG A 37 19.35 12.80 17.11
N LEU A 38 19.18 12.27 15.90
CA LEU A 38 18.06 11.39 15.54
C LEU A 38 18.14 10.06 16.31
N GLU A 39 19.33 9.49 16.43
CA GLU A 39 19.60 8.30 17.24
C GLU A 39 19.34 8.58 18.74
N SER A 40 19.72 9.77 19.24
CA SER A 40 19.40 10.17 20.62
C SER A 40 17.92 10.48 20.87
N GLN A 41 17.13 10.75 19.82
CA GLN A 41 15.68 10.97 19.92
C GLN A 41 14.88 9.67 19.80
N GLN A 42 15.46 8.57 19.31
CA GLN A 42 14.81 7.26 19.30
C GLN A 42 14.55 6.68 20.70
N ASP A 43 15.17 7.24 21.75
CA ASP A 43 14.93 6.85 23.15
C ASP A 43 13.70 7.53 23.78
N LEU A 44 13.06 8.48 23.09
CA LEU A 44 11.86 9.17 23.56
C LEU A 44 10.70 9.06 22.55
N GLU A 45 9.76 8.20 22.93
CA GLU A 45 8.36 8.12 22.49
C GLU A 45 8.01 7.41 21.17
N ASN A 46 7.44 6.22 21.39
CA ASN A 46 6.40 5.59 20.57
C ASN A 46 5.28 6.58 20.22
N THR A 47 5.38 7.26 19.08
CA THR A 47 4.18 7.73 18.37
C THR A 47 4.40 7.69 16.86
N GLU A 48 3.90 6.61 16.25
CA GLU A 48 3.19 6.60 14.96
C GLU A 48 3.78 7.43 13.78
N VAL A 49 5.05 7.21 13.41
CA VAL A 49 5.58 7.60 12.09
C VAL A 49 6.49 6.49 11.53
N ASP A 50 5.93 5.29 11.33
CA ASP A 50 6.71 4.09 11.00
C ASP A 50 7.09 3.95 9.50
N ASP A 51 6.63 4.87 8.64
CA ASP A 51 6.84 4.80 7.18
C ASP A 51 7.77 5.89 6.63
N LEU A 52 7.89 7.02 7.33
CA LEU A 52 8.73 8.14 6.88
C LEU A 52 10.24 7.82 6.93
N PRO A 53 10.78 7.16 7.97
CA PRO A 53 12.19 6.78 8.00
C PRO A 53 12.57 5.78 6.90
N ARG A 54 11.66 4.85 6.56
CA ARG A 54 11.88 3.89 5.45
C ARG A 54 11.83 4.57 4.09
N GLN A 55 10.88 5.47 3.87
CA GLN A 55 10.80 6.25 2.63
C GLN A 55 12.00 7.19 2.46
N ILE A 56 12.46 7.82 3.55
CA ILE A 56 13.68 8.63 3.56
C ILE A 56 14.92 7.77 3.31
N ALA A 57 15.01 6.56 3.89
CA ALA A 57 16.14 5.67 3.66
C ALA A 57 16.21 5.17 2.19
N VAL A 58 15.08 4.81 1.59
CA VAL A 58 15.01 4.45 0.17
C VAL A 58 15.38 5.64 -0.72
N PHE A 59 14.95 6.85 -0.36
CA PHE A 59 15.22 8.08 -1.11
C PHE A 59 16.68 8.54 -1.01
N SER A 60 17.26 8.53 0.18
CA SER A 60 18.68 8.81 0.42
C SER A 60 19.58 7.79 -0.27
N SER A 61 19.16 6.52 -0.29
CA SER A 61 19.82 5.48 -1.08
C SER A 61 19.73 5.81 -2.57
N LEU A 62 18.56 6.14 -3.10
CA LEU A 62 18.39 6.45 -4.52
C LEU A 62 19.23 7.66 -4.97
N LEU A 63 19.19 8.77 -4.21
CA LEU A 63 19.98 9.98 -4.49
C LEU A 63 21.49 9.73 -4.40
N ALA A 64 21.94 8.89 -3.47
CA ALA A 64 23.34 8.50 -3.37
C ALA A 64 23.80 7.67 -4.58
N HIS A 65 22.92 6.89 -5.21
CA HIS A 65 23.24 6.09 -6.39
C HIS A 65 23.16 6.92 -7.68
N ILE A 66 22.23 7.87 -7.78
CA ILE A 66 22.17 8.82 -8.91
C ILE A 66 23.45 9.65 -9.00
N ARG A 67 24.02 10.05 -7.86
CA ARG A 67 25.31 10.77 -7.81
C ARG A 67 26.53 9.95 -8.23
N ARG A 68 26.39 8.62 -8.41
CA ARG A 68 27.47 7.71 -8.85
C ARG A 68 27.44 7.42 -10.34
N LEU A 69 26.47 7.94 -11.09
CA LEU A 69 26.40 7.74 -12.52
C LEU A 69 27.59 8.40 -13.24
N PRO A 70 28.05 7.82 -14.36
CA PRO A 70 29.04 8.46 -15.23
C PRO A 70 28.55 9.84 -15.70
N PRO A 71 29.42 10.86 -15.73
CA PRO A 71 29.05 12.22 -16.11
C PRO A 71 28.49 12.32 -17.53
N GLU A 72 28.78 11.36 -18.42
CA GLU A 72 28.21 11.30 -19.77
C GLU A 72 26.72 10.94 -19.76
N ILE A 73 26.29 10.10 -18.81
CA ILE A 73 24.88 9.70 -18.62
C ILE A 73 24.14 10.77 -17.83
N LEU A 74 24.77 11.33 -16.79
CA LEU A 74 24.24 12.49 -16.07
C LEU A 74 24.07 13.68 -17.01
N GLY A 75 25.02 13.97 -17.89
CA GLY A 75 24.91 15.07 -18.85
C GLY A 75 23.74 14.93 -19.82
N THR A 76 23.40 13.70 -20.20
CA THR A 76 22.31 13.42 -21.18
C THR A 76 20.95 13.27 -20.51
N ILE A 77 20.88 12.70 -19.30
CA ILE A 77 19.64 12.55 -18.53
C ILE A 77 19.28 13.85 -17.79
N MET A 78 20.29 14.57 -17.27
CA MET A 78 20.07 15.80 -16.49
C MET A 78 19.91 17.07 -17.35
N SER A 79 20.23 17.05 -18.65
CA SER A 79 19.98 18.22 -19.49
C SER A 79 18.48 18.43 -19.76
N ASP A 80 17.71 17.34 -19.85
CA ASP A 80 16.30 17.39 -20.28
C ASP A 80 15.31 16.84 -19.25
N LEU A 81 15.74 16.00 -18.30
CA LEU A 81 14.84 15.39 -17.30
C LEU A 81 15.28 15.74 -15.87
N ASP A 82 14.52 16.62 -15.23
CA ASP A 82 14.69 16.92 -13.81
C ASP A 82 14.36 15.66 -12.99
N ILE A 83 15.39 15.02 -12.43
CA ILE A 83 15.24 13.80 -11.61
C ILE A 83 14.43 14.09 -10.35
N GLU A 84 14.57 15.27 -9.77
CA GLU A 84 13.75 15.69 -8.62
C GLU A 84 12.29 15.81 -9.05
N TRP A 85 12.03 16.32 -10.27
CA TRP A 85 10.69 16.26 -10.85
C TRP A 85 10.21 14.82 -11.04
N ALA A 86 11.00 13.91 -11.60
CA ALA A 86 10.56 12.52 -11.84
C ALA A 86 10.26 11.78 -10.53
N LEU A 87 11.03 12.04 -9.48
CA LEU A 87 10.80 11.48 -8.14
C LEU A 87 9.60 12.12 -7.44
N SER A 88 9.44 13.43 -7.57
CA SER A 88 8.26 14.16 -7.11
C SER A 88 7.01 13.66 -7.83
N ALA A 89 7.04 13.53 -9.16
CA ALA A 89 5.97 13.00 -9.98
C ALA A 89 5.62 11.56 -9.61
N ALA A 90 6.63 10.73 -9.30
CA ALA A 90 6.39 9.36 -8.84
C ALA A 90 5.67 9.32 -7.48
N ARG A 91 6.00 10.26 -6.58
CA ARG A 91 5.40 10.39 -5.24
C ARG A 91 3.99 10.98 -5.27
N GLU A 92 3.84 12.11 -5.94
CA GLU A 92 2.61 12.90 -6.03
C GLU A 92 1.65 12.36 -7.10
N ASN A 93 2.05 11.29 -7.80
CA ASN A 93 1.31 10.70 -8.91
C ASN A 93 0.93 11.74 -9.98
N LEU A 94 1.87 12.63 -10.29
CA LEU A 94 1.71 13.59 -11.37
C LEU A 94 1.69 12.83 -12.68
N VAL A 95 0.71 13.14 -13.52
CA VAL A 95 0.63 12.60 -14.87
C VAL A 95 1.60 13.41 -15.74
N PRO A 96 2.64 12.77 -16.32
CA PRO A 96 3.56 13.49 -17.20
C PRO A 96 2.83 14.03 -18.44
N SER A 97 3.18 15.24 -18.89
CA SER A 97 2.73 15.78 -20.16
C SER A 97 3.22 14.92 -21.33
N ASP A 98 2.62 15.02 -22.52
CA ASP A 98 3.05 14.20 -23.67
C ASP A 98 4.52 14.44 -24.04
N GLU A 99 5.01 15.67 -23.87
CA GLU A 99 6.44 16.01 -24.04
C GLU A 99 7.32 15.32 -22.99
N GLN A 100 6.95 15.43 -21.70
CA GLN A 100 7.66 14.74 -20.62
C GLN A 100 7.64 13.22 -20.81
N ARG A 101 6.55 12.66 -21.33
CA ARG A 101 6.44 11.23 -21.65
C ARG A 101 7.42 10.84 -22.73
N ALA A 102 7.49 11.60 -23.82
CA ALA A 102 8.47 11.34 -24.88
C ALA A 102 9.91 11.37 -24.33
N SER A 103 10.22 12.34 -23.45
CA SER A 103 11.52 12.41 -22.77
C SER A 103 11.78 11.21 -21.86
N ILE A 104 10.79 10.77 -21.08
CA ILE A 104 10.92 9.58 -20.22
C ILE A 104 11.08 8.31 -21.07
N GLU A 105 10.30 8.15 -22.15
CA GLU A 105 10.40 7.02 -23.07
C GLU A 105 11.78 6.94 -23.72
N GLN A 106 12.31 8.09 -24.16
CA GLN A 106 13.66 8.18 -24.69
C GLN A 106 14.72 7.83 -23.63
N ALA A 107 14.59 8.33 -22.39
CA ALA A 107 15.49 8.01 -21.30
C ALA A 107 15.48 6.51 -20.95
N VAL A 108 14.29 5.89 -20.93
CA VAL A 108 14.15 4.44 -20.72
C VAL A 108 14.86 3.66 -21.82
N ALA A 109 14.69 4.04 -23.09
CA ALA A 109 15.34 3.38 -24.22
C ALA A 109 16.88 3.50 -24.16
N GLN A 110 17.39 4.68 -23.79
CA GLN A 110 18.83 4.91 -23.62
C GLN A 110 19.43 4.07 -22.47
N LEU A 111 18.74 4.03 -21.31
CA LEU A 111 19.16 3.22 -20.17
C LEU A 111 19.14 1.72 -20.49
N GLN A 112 18.14 1.25 -21.24
CA GLN A 112 18.06 -0.13 -21.70
C GLN A 112 19.22 -0.49 -22.64
N HIS A 113 19.52 0.36 -23.61
CA HIS A 113 20.68 0.15 -24.49
C HIS A 113 22.00 0.13 -23.72
N HIS A 114 22.17 1.01 -22.73
CA HIS A 114 23.36 1.02 -21.90
C HIS A 114 23.48 -0.26 -21.05
N LEU A 115 22.38 -0.74 -20.49
CA LEU A 115 22.31 -2.00 -19.74
C LEU A 115 22.74 -3.20 -20.60
N GLU A 116 22.38 -3.23 -21.88
CA GLU A 116 22.79 -4.30 -22.81
C GLU A 116 24.29 -4.26 -23.15
N SER A 117 24.90 -3.07 -23.08
CA SER A 117 26.32 -2.86 -23.39
C SER A 117 27.27 -3.07 -22.21
N GLN A 118 26.76 -3.22 -20.97
CA GLN A 118 27.59 -3.38 -19.77
C GLN A 118 27.71 -4.84 -19.30
N GLU A 119 28.93 -5.25 -18.95
CA GLU A 119 29.24 -6.55 -18.32
C GLU A 119 29.32 -6.47 -16.78
N ASP A 120 29.33 -5.26 -16.21
CA ASP A 120 29.51 -5.05 -14.77
C ASP A 120 28.20 -5.26 -13.98
N PHE A 121 28.23 -6.21 -13.05
CA PHE A 121 27.05 -6.69 -12.33
C PHE A 121 26.48 -5.66 -11.34
N GLU A 122 27.32 -4.86 -10.69
CA GLU A 122 26.84 -3.86 -9.71
C GLU A 122 26.07 -2.72 -10.41
N ASN A 123 26.64 -2.17 -11.48
CA ASN A 123 26.00 -1.13 -12.29
C ASN A 123 24.73 -1.62 -12.99
N THR A 124 24.67 -2.89 -13.38
CA THR A 124 23.47 -3.54 -13.96
C THR A 124 22.27 -3.48 -13.02
N HIS A 125 22.47 -3.65 -11.70
CA HIS A 125 21.36 -3.63 -10.74
C HIS A 125 20.76 -2.23 -10.62
N ASP A 126 21.62 -1.21 -10.55
CA ASP A 126 21.20 0.19 -10.42
C ASP A 126 20.47 0.70 -11.67
N LEU A 127 20.98 0.38 -12.85
CA LEU A 127 20.33 0.71 -14.12
C LEU A 127 18.94 0.06 -14.22
N ARG A 128 18.80 -1.22 -13.84
CA ARG A 128 17.49 -1.91 -13.79
C ARG A 128 16.52 -1.23 -12.83
N ARG A 129 16.99 -0.81 -11.65
CA ARG A 129 16.17 -0.07 -10.70
C ARG A 129 15.70 1.26 -11.28
N GLN A 130 16.57 2.00 -11.97
CA GLN A 130 16.20 3.28 -12.61
C GLN A 130 15.20 3.08 -13.75
N ILE A 131 15.43 2.10 -14.63
CA ILE A 131 14.47 1.72 -15.68
C ILE A 131 13.11 1.40 -15.06
N ALA A 132 13.07 0.67 -13.94
CA ALA A 132 11.82 0.35 -13.27
C ALA A 132 11.09 1.62 -12.74
N VAL A 133 11.83 2.59 -12.18
CA VAL A 133 11.27 3.87 -11.74
C VAL A 133 10.68 4.65 -12.91
N PHE A 134 11.45 4.87 -13.98
CA PHE A 134 10.97 5.62 -15.15
C PHE A 134 9.84 4.90 -15.90
N SER A 135 9.94 3.58 -16.07
CA SER A 135 8.88 2.77 -16.68
C SER A 135 7.60 2.82 -15.84
N SER A 136 7.71 2.92 -14.51
CA SER A 136 6.54 3.09 -13.67
C SER A 136 5.81 4.40 -13.98
N LEU A 137 6.52 5.50 -14.29
CA LEU A 137 5.93 6.81 -14.59
C LEU A 137 5.06 6.76 -15.85
N LEU A 138 5.39 5.86 -16.77
CA LEU A 138 4.65 5.62 -18.00
C LEU A 138 3.51 4.61 -17.83
N ALA A 139 3.35 4.00 -16.66
CA ALA A 139 2.34 2.96 -16.45
C ALA A 139 0.92 3.52 -16.68
N PRO A 140 0.08 2.88 -17.53
CA PRO A 140 -1.26 3.37 -17.85
C PRO A 140 -2.14 3.62 -16.61
N ILE A 141 -1.90 2.86 -15.53
CA ILE A 141 -2.64 2.96 -14.28
C ILE A 141 -2.54 4.33 -13.60
N ARG A 142 -1.48 5.11 -13.88
CA ARG A 142 -1.32 6.47 -13.35
C ARG A 142 -2.28 7.48 -13.96
N ARG A 143 -2.85 7.16 -15.12
CA ARG A 143 -3.81 8.01 -15.85
C ARG A 143 -5.26 7.74 -15.47
N LEU A 144 -5.51 6.69 -14.69
CA LEU A 144 -6.85 6.35 -14.29
C LEU A 144 -7.35 7.36 -13.25
N PRO A 145 -8.57 7.89 -13.41
CA PRO A 145 -9.20 8.69 -12.38
C PRO A 145 -9.29 7.90 -11.05
N PRO A 146 -9.23 8.58 -9.90
CA PRO A 146 -9.38 7.95 -8.59
C PRO A 146 -10.60 7.04 -8.48
N GLU A 147 -11.71 7.42 -9.12
CA GLU A 147 -12.97 6.67 -9.14
C GLU A 147 -12.77 5.30 -9.81
N ILE A 148 -12.07 5.27 -10.95
CA ILE A 148 -11.82 4.04 -11.69
C ILE A 148 -10.86 3.13 -10.92
N LEU A 149 -9.81 3.70 -10.33
CA LEU A 149 -8.90 2.96 -9.44
C LEU A 149 -9.65 2.33 -8.26
N SER A 150 -10.52 3.11 -7.61
CA SER A 150 -11.33 2.62 -6.50
C SER A 150 -12.25 1.47 -6.93
N GLN A 151 -12.85 1.57 -8.12
CA GLN A 151 -13.71 0.52 -8.67
C GLN A 151 -12.93 -0.75 -8.94
N ILE A 152 -11.74 -0.67 -9.54
CA ILE A 152 -10.87 -1.85 -9.79
C ILE A 152 -10.60 -2.62 -8.50
N TRP A 153 -10.36 -1.93 -7.37
CA TRP A 153 -10.08 -2.59 -6.09
C TRP A 153 -11.32 -3.14 -5.39
N ILE A 154 -12.47 -2.48 -5.58
CA ILE A 154 -13.74 -2.85 -4.94
C ILE A 154 -14.49 -3.93 -5.71
N GLN A 155 -14.21 -4.08 -7.01
CA GLN A 155 -14.98 -4.95 -7.87
C GLN A 155 -14.95 -6.40 -7.35
N PRO A 156 -16.13 -6.99 -7.06
CA PRO A 156 -16.20 -8.42 -6.82
C PRO A 156 -15.68 -9.12 -8.08
N SER A 157 -14.78 -10.10 -7.94
CA SER A 157 -14.36 -10.91 -9.08
C SER A 157 -15.62 -11.42 -9.79
N LEU A 158 -15.82 -10.98 -11.05
CA LEU A 158 -17.09 -11.04 -11.78
C LEU A 158 -17.64 -12.45 -12.04
N ASP A 159 -16.90 -13.52 -11.71
CA ASP A 159 -17.21 -14.86 -12.22
C ASP A 159 -17.68 -15.89 -11.18
N THR A 160 -18.03 -15.52 -9.94
CA THR A 160 -18.62 -16.52 -9.02
C THR A 160 -19.55 -15.93 -7.97
N PRO A 161 -20.65 -16.61 -7.59
CA PRO A 161 -21.45 -16.32 -6.38
C PRO A 161 -20.66 -16.60 -5.07
N ALA A 162 -19.34 -16.62 -5.13
CA ALA A 162 -18.42 -16.84 -4.03
C ALA A 162 -16.98 -16.53 -4.49
N PRO A 163 -16.47 -15.29 -4.29
CA PRO A 163 -15.16 -14.96 -4.84
C PRO A 163 -14.05 -15.69 -4.06
N ARG A 164 -13.32 -16.59 -4.73
CA ARG A 164 -12.07 -17.13 -4.17
C ARG A 164 -10.90 -16.13 -4.25
N SER A 165 -11.02 -15.04 -5.02
CA SER A 165 -9.87 -14.16 -5.35
C SER A 165 -9.99 -12.67 -4.99
N SER A 166 -11.18 -12.10 -4.74
CA SER A 166 -11.32 -10.64 -4.51
C SER A 166 -11.36 -10.22 -3.04
N TYR A 167 -11.21 -11.15 -2.11
CA TYR A 167 -10.99 -10.75 -0.72
C TYR A 167 -9.57 -10.24 -0.61
N ILE A 168 -9.44 -8.98 -0.22
CA ILE A 168 -8.22 -8.53 0.45
C ILE A 168 -8.10 -9.45 1.66
N ARG A 169 -7.17 -10.41 1.59
CA ARG A 169 -6.81 -11.15 2.79
C ARG A 169 -6.41 -10.06 3.77
N LEU A 170 -7.09 -9.95 4.93
CA LEU A 170 -6.36 -9.34 6.03
C LEU A 170 -5.07 -10.15 6.09
N PRO A 171 -3.94 -9.47 6.19
CA PRO A 171 -2.64 -10.11 6.29
C PRO A 171 -2.81 -11.38 7.10
N ARG A 172 -2.49 -12.55 6.52
CA ARG A 172 -2.21 -13.69 7.40
C ARG A 172 -1.10 -13.16 8.27
N PHE A 173 -1.40 -12.90 9.54
CA PHE A 173 -0.56 -12.18 10.49
C PHE A 173 0.65 -13.03 10.91
N SER A 174 1.24 -13.78 9.98
CA SER A 174 2.57 -14.38 10.08
C SER A 174 3.67 -13.34 9.78
N GLY A 175 3.44 -12.06 10.10
CA GLY A 175 4.49 -11.03 10.13
C GLY A 175 4.91 -10.36 8.80
N ARG A 176 4.19 -10.53 7.68
CA ARG A 176 4.61 -9.94 6.38
C ARG A 176 3.55 -9.32 5.46
N GLY A 177 2.28 -9.27 5.81
CA GLY A 177 1.28 -8.70 4.90
C GLY A 177 0.94 -7.26 5.27
N THR A 178 1.28 -6.29 4.43
CA THR A 178 0.52 -5.05 4.33
C THR A 178 -0.48 -5.27 3.19
N ASN A 179 -1.66 -4.66 3.22
CA ASN A 179 -2.57 -4.68 2.07
C ASN A 179 -1.78 -4.14 0.85
N PRO A 180 -1.61 -4.92 -0.24
CA PRO A 180 -0.68 -4.57 -1.31
C PRO A 180 -1.02 -3.23 -1.95
N VAL A 181 -2.30 -2.87 -2.01
CA VAL A 181 -2.77 -1.57 -2.55
C VAL A 181 -2.22 -0.41 -1.72
N LEU A 182 -2.16 -0.55 -0.40
CA LEU A 182 -1.62 0.49 0.50
C LEU A 182 -0.09 0.62 0.41
N ALA A 183 0.58 -0.38 -0.14
CA ALA A 183 2.03 -0.42 -0.30
C ALA A 183 2.52 0.04 -1.68
N VAL A 184 1.63 0.25 -2.67
CA VAL A 184 2.03 0.60 -4.04
C VAL A 184 2.57 2.01 -4.15
N SER A 185 1.78 3.01 -3.74
CA SER A 185 2.16 4.43 -3.81
C SER A 185 1.37 5.26 -2.81
N PHE A 186 1.84 6.47 -2.54
CA PHE A 186 1.10 7.44 -1.72
C PHE A 186 -0.30 7.70 -2.28
N HIS A 187 -0.41 7.89 -3.59
CA HIS A 187 -1.69 8.12 -4.26
C HIS A 187 -2.67 6.94 -4.11
N TRP A 188 -2.20 5.70 -4.30
CA TRP A 188 -3.05 4.52 -4.12
C TRP A 188 -3.54 4.38 -2.68
N ARG A 189 -2.64 4.62 -1.73
CA ARG A 189 -2.97 4.63 -0.32
C ARG A 189 -3.99 5.72 0.01
N ALA A 190 -3.80 6.94 -0.51
CA ALA A 190 -4.72 8.06 -0.29
C ALA A 190 -6.14 7.73 -0.80
N ILE A 191 -6.26 7.18 -2.01
CA ILE A 191 -7.56 6.75 -2.56
C ILE A 191 -8.16 5.62 -1.73
N ALA A 192 -7.38 4.58 -1.39
CA ALA A 192 -7.87 3.46 -0.61
C ALA A 192 -8.37 3.91 0.77
N VAL A 193 -7.62 4.79 1.44
CA VAL A 193 -7.96 5.37 2.75
C VAL A 193 -9.22 6.25 2.66
N SER A 194 -9.41 6.99 1.56
CA SER A 194 -10.60 7.84 1.36
C SER A 194 -11.83 7.08 0.87
N THR A 195 -11.70 5.79 0.54
CA THR A 195 -12.77 4.96 -0.03
C THR A 195 -13.29 3.93 0.97
N PRO A 196 -14.40 4.17 1.70
CA PRO A 196 -14.85 3.27 2.77
C PRO A 196 -15.16 1.84 2.32
N LYS A 197 -15.70 1.69 1.11
CA LYS A 197 -16.06 0.37 0.55
C LYS A 197 -14.85 -0.54 0.33
N PHE A 198 -13.65 0.01 0.20
CA PHE A 198 -12.39 -0.73 0.15
C PHE A 198 -12.14 -1.53 1.45
N TRP A 199 -12.53 -0.96 2.60
CA TRP A 199 -12.35 -1.53 3.93
C TRP A 199 -13.50 -2.45 4.35
N ALA A 200 -14.56 -2.55 3.53
CA ALA A 200 -15.77 -3.27 3.85
C ALA A 200 -15.73 -4.76 3.48
N SER A 201 -14.66 -5.22 2.81
CA SER A 201 -14.49 -6.62 2.41
C SER A 201 -13.16 -7.16 2.92
N PHE A 202 -13.20 -8.12 3.84
CA PHE A 202 -12.00 -8.60 4.51
C PHE A 202 -12.12 -10.03 5.06
N TYR A 203 -10.97 -10.58 5.45
CA TYR A 203 -10.82 -11.94 6.00
C TYR A 203 -10.31 -11.88 7.44
N VAL A 204 -11.03 -12.41 8.42
CA VAL A 204 -10.61 -12.41 9.83
C VAL A 204 -10.27 -13.83 10.28
N ASP A 205 -9.13 -13.99 10.95
CA ASP A 205 -8.80 -15.21 11.68
C ASP A 205 -9.16 -15.05 13.15
N LEU A 206 -10.05 -15.91 13.66
CA LEU A 206 -10.51 -15.87 15.05
C LEU A 206 -9.41 -16.26 16.06
N LEU A 207 -8.33 -16.89 15.59
CA LEU A 207 -7.14 -17.20 16.39
C LEU A 207 -6.11 -16.05 16.42
N GLY A 208 -6.52 -14.86 15.98
CA GLY A 208 -5.67 -13.69 15.92
C GLY A 208 -5.16 -13.22 17.28
N THR A 209 -4.24 -12.27 17.24
CA THR A 209 -3.66 -11.60 18.41
C THR A 209 -4.35 -10.26 18.67
N ASP A 210 -3.94 -9.54 19.72
CA ASP A 210 -4.38 -8.15 19.94
C ASP A 210 -4.12 -7.24 18.72
N ASN A 211 -3.06 -7.49 17.96
CA ASN A 211 -2.80 -6.77 16.71
C ASN A 211 -3.87 -7.06 15.64
N THR A 212 -4.38 -8.29 15.59
CA THR A 212 -5.51 -8.63 14.72
C THR A 212 -6.78 -7.92 15.17
N ALA A 213 -7.02 -7.82 16.48
CA ALA A 213 -8.16 -7.07 17.02
C ALA A 213 -8.07 -5.57 16.70
N ARG A 214 -6.88 -4.95 16.83
CA ARG A 214 -6.65 -3.54 16.45
C ARG A 214 -6.84 -3.31 14.96
N LEU A 215 -6.37 -4.23 14.11
CA LEU A 215 -6.56 -4.08 12.67
C LEU A 215 -8.03 -4.25 12.27
N LEU A 216 -8.74 -5.20 12.88
CA LEU A 216 -10.18 -5.35 12.65
C LEU A 216 -10.93 -4.06 13.02
N GLU A 217 -10.60 -3.46 14.16
CA GLU A 217 -11.12 -2.16 14.56
C GLU A 217 -10.87 -1.07 13.51
N LEU A 218 -9.62 -0.96 13.01
CA LEU A 218 -9.29 -0.02 11.92
C LEU A 218 -10.14 -0.26 10.66
N TYR A 219 -10.33 -1.52 10.25
CA TYR A 219 -11.17 -1.85 9.09
C TYR A 219 -12.64 -1.49 9.32
N LEU A 220 -13.17 -1.78 10.51
CA LEU A 220 -14.54 -1.43 10.88
C LEU A 220 -14.75 0.08 10.92
N GLU A 221 -13.80 0.84 11.47
CA GLU A 221 -13.82 2.30 11.49
C GLU A 221 -13.78 2.89 10.07
N ARG A 222 -12.81 2.45 9.25
CA ARG A 222 -12.60 2.98 7.89
C ARG A 222 -13.72 2.59 6.94
N SER A 223 -14.38 1.46 7.16
CA SER A 223 -15.55 1.03 6.38
C SER A 223 -16.80 1.88 6.65
N LYS A 224 -16.80 2.74 7.68
CA LYS A 224 -17.91 3.63 8.05
C LYS A 224 -19.25 2.88 8.16
N GLN A 225 -20.21 3.19 7.29
CA GLN A 225 -21.53 2.57 7.24
C GLN A 225 -21.69 1.58 6.07
N CYS A 226 -20.61 1.24 5.37
CA CYS A 226 -20.69 0.28 4.27
C CYS A 226 -21.11 -1.11 4.79
N LEU A 227 -21.89 -1.81 3.97
CA LEU A 227 -22.22 -3.22 4.20
C LEU A 227 -20.96 -4.09 4.08
N LEU A 228 -20.84 -5.07 4.97
CA LEU A 228 -19.63 -5.85 5.21
C LEU A 228 -19.71 -7.23 4.55
N SER A 229 -18.64 -7.58 3.84
CA SER A 229 -18.41 -8.91 3.27
C SER A 229 -17.25 -9.58 4.01
N ILE A 230 -17.56 -10.54 4.88
CA ILE A 230 -16.58 -11.06 5.85
C ILE A 230 -16.32 -12.54 5.60
N ARG A 231 -15.04 -12.92 5.54
CA ARG A 231 -14.65 -14.33 5.61
C ARG A 231 -13.98 -14.62 6.94
N ILE A 232 -14.49 -15.58 7.68
CA ILE A 232 -13.98 -15.95 9.00
C ILE A 232 -13.29 -17.32 8.93
N SER A 233 -12.11 -17.43 9.54
CA SER A 233 -11.42 -18.70 9.79
C SER A 233 -11.05 -18.87 11.26
N GLY A 234 -10.51 -20.04 11.59
CA GLY A 234 -10.09 -20.43 12.93
C GLY A 234 -10.59 -21.84 13.24
N GLY A 235 -9.95 -22.54 14.16
CA GLY A 235 -10.37 -23.87 14.60
C GLY A 235 -10.04 -24.15 16.07
N GLY A 236 -9.77 -23.09 16.83
CA GLY A 236 -9.24 -23.13 18.19
C GLY A 236 -9.85 -22.02 19.07
N PRO A 237 -9.21 -21.68 20.21
CA PRO A 237 -9.75 -20.70 21.15
C PRO A 237 -9.85 -19.32 20.48
N VAL A 238 -11.07 -18.79 20.46
CA VAL A 238 -11.37 -17.53 19.79
C VAL A 238 -10.94 -16.35 20.64
N HIS A 239 -10.29 -15.37 20.01
CA HIS A 239 -9.91 -14.13 20.67
C HIS A 239 -11.16 -13.30 21.05
N PRO A 240 -11.39 -12.99 22.34
CA PRO A 240 -12.64 -12.36 22.80
C PRO A 240 -12.93 -11.00 22.12
N SER A 241 -11.91 -10.15 21.99
CA SER A 241 -12.07 -8.82 21.37
C SER A 241 -12.46 -8.90 19.89
N ILE A 242 -11.93 -9.87 19.16
CA ILE A 242 -12.26 -10.08 17.74
C ILE A 242 -13.71 -10.52 17.63
N LEU A 243 -14.13 -11.50 18.44
CA LEU A 243 -15.50 -11.98 18.45
C LEU A 243 -16.49 -10.86 18.80
N LYS A 244 -16.18 -10.07 19.82
CA LYS A 244 -17.00 -8.92 20.22
C LYS A 244 -17.17 -7.92 19.08
N GLN A 245 -16.09 -7.47 18.45
CA GLN A 245 -16.14 -6.54 17.32
C GLN A 245 -16.95 -7.08 16.12
N LEU A 246 -16.84 -8.39 15.84
CA LEU A 246 -17.65 -9.04 14.82
C LEU A 246 -19.14 -9.05 15.19
N ILE A 247 -19.49 -9.46 16.41
CA ILE A 247 -20.87 -9.45 16.89
C ILE A 247 -21.48 -8.05 16.84
N ASP A 248 -20.73 -7.04 17.30
CA ASP A 248 -21.16 -5.64 17.35
C ASP A 248 -21.40 -5.06 15.95
N SER A 249 -20.73 -5.58 14.92
CA SER A 249 -20.88 -5.13 13.52
C SER A 249 -21.87 -5.95 12.68
N SER A 250 -22.56 -6.93 13.29
CA SER A 250 -23.38 -7.93 12.58
C SER A 250 -24.56 -7.38 11.78
N GLU A 251 -25.09 -6.22 12.15
CA GLU A 251 -26.20 -5.57 11.43
C GLU A 251 -25.83 -5.13 10.01
N ARG A 252 -24.54 -4.93 9.77
CA ARG A 252 -24.01 -4.47 8.48
C ARG A 252 -23.61 -5.62 7.56
N TRP A 253 -23.70 -6.87 8.01
CA TRP A 253 -23.20 -8.01 7.23
C TRP A 253 -24.10 -8.30 6.04
N VAL A 254 -23.54 -8.21 4.82
CA VAL A 254 -24.25 -8.56 3.58
C VAL A 254 -23.88 -9.95 3.08
N TRP A 255 -22.62 -10.34 3.28
CA TRP A 255 -22.12 -11.66 2.94
C TRP A 255 -21.20 -12.12 4.06
N ILE A 256 -21.39 -13.36 4.52
CA ILE A 256 -20.47 -13.96 5.47
C ILE A 256 -20.15 -15.40 5.11
N ARG A 257 -18.89 -15.76 5.29
CA ARG A 257 -18.42 -17.15 5.24
C ARG A 257 -17.80 -17.55 6.56
N LEU A 258 -18.29 -18.62 7.17
CA LEU A 258 -17.71 -19.18 8.40
C LEU A 258 -17.73 -20.72 8.40
N SER A 259 -16.89 -21.30 9.26
CA SER A 259 -16.94 -22.73 9.58
C SER A 259 -18.20 -23.06 10.36
N SER A 260 -18.82 -24.22 10.12
CA SER A 260 -19.94 -24.70 10.92
C SER A 260 -19.61 -24.79 12.42
N SER A 261 -18.34 -25.07 12.75
CA SER A 261 -17.83 -25.08 14.14
C SER A 261 -17.92 -23.72 14.85
N HIS A 262 -18.10 -22.61 14.13
CA HIS A 262 -18.21 -21.27 14.70
C HIS A 262 -19.65 -20.80 14.91
N LEU A 263 -20.66 -21.55 14.45
CA LEU A 263 -22.05 -21.10 14.48
C LEU A 263 -22.55 -20.74 15.88
N SER A 264 -22.16 -21.54 16.89
CA SER A 264 -22.57 -21.31 18.28
C SER A 264 -22.06 -19.97 18.84
N LEU A 265 -20.88 -19.52 18.40
CA LEU A 265 -20.27 -18.25 18.82
C LEU A 265 -21.08 -17.04 18.35
N PHE A 266 -21.82 -17.20 17.26
CA PHE A 266 -22.67 -16.19 16.66
C PHE A 266 -24.16 -16.39 17.01
N SER A 267 -24.46 -17.14 18.07
CA SER A 267 -25.82 -17.15 18.62
C SER A 267 -26.34 -15.77 19.05
N PRO A 268 -25.53 -14.82 19.58
CA PRO A 268 -26.03 -13.51 20.02
C PRO A 268 -26.53 -12.59 18.90
N ILE A 269 -26.16 -12.86 17.64
CA ILE A 269 -26.55 -12.02 16.49
C ILE A 269 -27.86 -12.50 15.85
N ARG A 270 -28.54 -13.50 16.45
CA ARG A 270 -29.84 -13.96 15.98
C ARG A 270 -30.84 -12.80 16.00
N GLY A 271 -31.47 -12.54 14.85
CA GLY A 271 -32.40 -11.41 14.68
C GLY A 271 -31.74 -10.07 14.30
N ARG A 272 -30.40 -10.00 14.20
CA ARG A 272 -29.66 -8.79 13.79
C ARG A 272 -29.18 -8.80 12.34
N LEU A 273 -29.43 -9.88 11.59
CA LEU A 273 -28.91 -10.11 10.25
C LEU A 273 -29.81 -9.56 9.14
N GLN A 274 -30.29 -8.32 9.27
CA GLN A 274 -31.26 -7.73 8.33
C GLN A 274 -30.66 -7.45 6.95
N ALA A 275 -29.37 -7.13 6.88
CA ALA A 275 -28.67 -6.87 5.64
C ALA A 275 -28.11 -8.14 4.96
N LEU A 276 -28.23 -9.31 5.60
CA LEU A 276 -27.54 -10.51 5.15
C LEU A 276 -28.21 -11.11 3.92
N VAL A 277 -27.51 -11.06 2.79
CA VAL A 277 -27.94 -11.60 1.50
C VAL A 277 -27.35 -12.99 1.26
N ALA A 278 -26.21 -13.32 1.87
CA ALA A 278 -25.55 -14.59 1.60
C ALA A 278 -24.77 -15.13 2.80
N LEU A 279 -24.95 -16.42 3.06
CA LEU A 279 -24.25 -17.16 4.10
C LEU A 279 -23.60 -18.41 3.51
N ASP A 280 -22.28 -18.46 3.58
CA ASP A 280 -21.49 -19.63 3.20
C ASP A 280 -21.04 -20.37 4.46
N LEU A 281 -21.51 -21.61 4.64
CA LEU A 281 -21.04 -22.51 5.69
C LEU A 281 -20.06 -23.51 5.10
N ILE A 282 -18.88 -23.60 5.72
CA ILE A 282 -17.88 -24.62 5.40
C ILE A 282 -17.95 -25.68 6.50
N VAL A 283 -18.15 -26.94 6.10
CA VAL A 283 -18.04 -28.08 7.00
C VAL A 283 -16.71 -28.77 6.76
N TYR A 284 -15.88 -28.87 7.80
CA TYR A 284 -14.62 -29.60 7.77
C TYR A 284 -14.87 -31.04 8.21
N ASN A 285 -15.05 -31.94 7.25
CA ASN A 285 -14.99 -33.38 7.51
C ASN A 285 -13.50 -33.74 7.53
N GLY A 286 -12.99 -34.33 8.63
CA GLY A 286 -11.57 -34.52 8.95
C GLY A 286 -10.65 -35.16 7.89
N ASN A 287 -11.17 -35.50 6.71
CA ASN A 287 -10.45 -35.98 5.53
C ASN A 287 -10.72 -35.07 4.33
N ALA A 288 -10.06 -33.91 4.24
CA ALA A 288 -9.86 -33.01 3.08
C ALA A 288 -11.05 -32.55 2.21
N HIS A 289 -12.26 -33.12 2.35
CA HIS A 289 -13.45 -32.74 1.62
C HIS A 289 -14.16 -31.60 2.35
N GLN A 290 -14.18 -30.43 1.71
CA GLN A 290 -14.97 -29.28 2.15
C GLN A 290 -16.35 -29.39 1.51
N GLU A 291 -17.36 -29.70 2.32
CA GLU A 291 -18.75 -29.49 1.91
C GLU A 291 -19.10 -28.02 2.12
N LYS A 292 -19.66 -27.40 1.07
CA LYS A 292 -20.06 -26.00 1.06
C LYS A 292 -21.58 -25.94 0.99
N ALA A 293 -22.21 -25.49 2.06
CA ALA A 293 -23.60 -25.07 2.03
C ALA A 293 -23.63 -23.56 1.78
N THR A 294 -24.37 -23.13 0.74
CA THR A 294 -24.57 -21.70 0.42
C THR A 294 -26.04 -21.39 0.57
N TRP A 295 -26.36 -20.46 1.45
CA TRP A 295 -27.68 -19.85 1.52
C TRP A 295 -27.63 -18.50 0.83
N LEU A 296 -28.56 -18.26 -0.08
CA LEU A 296 -28.81 -16.97 -0.70
C LEU A 296 -30.17 -16.50 -0.20
N GLY A 297 -30.20 -15.34 0.43
CA GLY A 297 -31.42 -14.67 0.83
C GLY A 297 -32.21 -14.23 -0.39
N SER A 298 -33.53 -14.28 -0.28
CA SER A 298 -34.43 -13.71 -1.27
C SER A 298 -34.19 -12.19 -1.31
N THR A 299 -33.66 -11.67 -2.42
CA THR A 299 -33.68 -10.22 -2.65
C THR A 299 -35.14 -9.76 -2.63
N PRO A 300 -35.50 -8.70 -1.89
CA PRO A 300 -36.82 -8.12 -2.04
C PRO A 300 -36.97 -7.69 -3.50
N GLU A 301 -37.96 -8.26 -4.19
CA GLU A 301 -38.30 -7.91 -5.56
C GLU A 301 -38.47 -6.40 -5.67
N SER A 302 -37.76 -5.79 -6.61
CA SER A 302 -37.91 -4.38 -6.94
C SER A 302 -39.35 -4.13 -7.40
N PRO A 303 -40.13 -3.25 -6.74
CA PRO A 303 -41.50 -2.98 -7.17
C PRO A 303 -41.50 -1.92 -8.28
N GLU A 304 -41.04 -2.28 -9.49
CA GLU A 304 -41.19 -1.42 -10.67
C GLU A 304 -41.43 -2.25 -11.94
N ALA A 305 -42.70 -2.53 -12.23
CA ALA A 305 -43.28 -2.63 -13.58
C ALA A 305 -44.80 -2.82 -13.48
N GLN A 306 -45.52 -1.74 -13.15
CA GLN A 306 -46.91 -1.52 -13.57
C GLN A 306 -47.01 -0.11 -14.14
#